data_AF-A0A503AQJ2-F1
#
_entry.id   AF-A0A503AQJ2-F1
#
_cell.length_a   1.000
_cell.length_b   1.000
_cell.length_c   1.000
_cell.angle_alpha   90.00
_cell.angle_beta   90.00
_cell.angle_gamma   90.00
#
_symmetry.space_group_name_H-M   'P 1'
#
loop_
_entity.id
_entity.type
_entity.pdbx_description
1 polymer ?
#
loop_
_entity_poly.entity_id
_entity_poly.type
_entity_poly.pdbx_seq_one_letter_code
_entity_poly.pdbx_strand_id
1 'polypeptide(L)' 'MSERGAEFFGRWITDNVMRGNVGADVVSVAELTTKLFADARAAGIAEEEIEEEVGSAYEAILEAIVGSKHSGKP' A
#
# COMPACT_ATOMS: atom_id res chain seq x y z
N MET A 1 -13.34 6.43 13.11
CA MET A 1 -13.23 5.93 11.75
C MET A 1 -13.46 7.08 10.79
N SER A 2 -12.39 7.82 10.52
CA SER A 2 -12.35 8.78 9.43
C SER A 2 -11.81 8.00 8.23
N GLU A 3 -12.54 7.96 7.11
CA GLU A 3 -12.16 7.16 5.93
C GLU A 3 -10.83 7.62 5.27
N ARG A 4 -10.19 8.67 5.81
CA ARG A 4 -8.93 9.24 5.32
C ARG A 4 -7.81 8.22 5.23
N GLY A 5 -7.67 7.31 6.20
CA GLY A 5 -6.65 6.26 6.18
C GLY A 5 -6.83 5.30 5.02
N ALA A 6 -8.05 4.79 4.83
CA ALA A 6 -8.40 3.92 3.71
C ALA A 6 -8.28 4.61 2.35
N GLU A 7 -8.73 5.86 2.24
CA GLU A 7 -8.60 6.66 1.01
C GLU A 7 -7.14 6.88 0.61
N PHE A 8 -6.28 7.22 1.57
CA PHE A 8 -4.85 7.38 1.34
C PHE A 8 -4.23 6.05 0.92
N PHE A 9 -4.50 4.96 1.65
CA PHE A 9 -3.98 3.63 1.35
C PHE A 9 -4.33 3.19 -0.08
N GLY A 10 -5.59 3.31 -0.49
CA GLY A 10 -6.03 2.91 -1.83
C GLY A 10 -5.35 3.68 -2.96
N ARG A 11 -5.16 5.00 -2.78
CA ARG A 11 -4.41 5.83 -3.75
C ARG A 11 -2.93 5.45 -3.77
N TRP A 12 -2.33 5.28 -2.60
CA TRP A 12 -0.92 4.94 -2.46
C TRP A 12 -0.58 3.59 -3.11
N ILE A 13 -1.40 2.55 -2.90
CA ILE A 13 -1.25 1.24 -3.56
C ILE A 13 -1.34 1.37 -5.08
N THR A 14 -2.29 2.17 -5.58
CA THR A 14 -2.44 2.37 -7.02
C THR A 14 -1.18 2.98 -7.63
N ASP A 15 -0.61 4.01 -7.00
CA ASP A 15 0.53 4.75 -7.55
C ASP A 15 1.88 4.04 -7.32
N ASN A 16 2.05 3.34 -6.19
CA ASN A 16 3.33 2.75 -5.79
C ASN A 16 3.44 1.25 -6.09
N VAL A 17 2.33 0.51 -6.09
CA VAL A 17 2.33 -0.95 -6.25
C VAL A 17 1.79 -1.36 -7.62
N MET A 18 0.66 -0.78 -8.06
CA MET A 18 -0.02 -1.20 -9.29
C MET A 18 0.53 -0.50 -10.53
N ARG A 19 0.75 0.82 -10.45
CA ARG A 19 1.35 1.63 -11.52
C ARG A 19 2.85 1.77 -11.37
N GLY A 20 3.33 1.68 -10.13
CA GLY A 20 4.74 1.68 -9.80
C GLY A 20 5.42 0.47 -10.42
N ASN A 21 6.60 0.67 -10.97
CA ASN A 21 7.40 -0.36 -11.62
C ASN A 21 8.03 -1.29 -10.57
N VAL A 22 7.22 -1.89 -9.67
CA VAL A 22 7.66 -2.91 -8.69
C VAL A 22 8.28 -4.13 -9.41
N GLY A 23 8.11 -4.23 -10.72
CA GLY A 23 8.80 -5.18 -11.59
C GLY A 23 10.21 -4.79 -12.04
N ALA A 24 10.66 -3.55 -11.88
CA ALA A 24 12.00 -3.11 -12.32
C ALA A 24 13.07 -3.18 -11.23
N ASP A 25 12.69 -2.98 -9.97
CA ASP A 25 13.52 -3.24 -8.80
C ASP A 25 12.70 -4.04 -7.79
N VAL A 26 13.23 -5.17 -7.32
CA VAL A 26 12.55 -6.06 -6.36
C VAL A 26 12.48 -5.35 -5.00
N VAL A 27 11.44 -4.54 -4.79
CA VAL A 27 11.15 -3.95 -3.48
C VAL A 27 10.38 -4.97 -2.64
N SER A 28 10.85 -5.22 -1.42
CA SER A 28 10.19 -6.13 -0.48
C SER A 28 8.90 -5.53 0.10
N VAL A 29 7.99 -6.38 0.57
CA VAL A 29 6.76 -5.93 1.26
C VAL A 29 7.08 -5.07 2.49
N ALA A 30 8.16 -5.41 3.21
CA ALA A 30 8.60 -4.65 4.38
C ALA A 30 9.06 -3.23 4.03
N GLU A 31 9.79 -3.08 2.91
CA GLU A 31 10.21 -1.76 2.42
C GLU A 31 9.02 -0.93 1.92
N LEU A 32 8.06 -1.55 1.24
CA LEU A 32 6.82 -0.88 0.84
C LEU A 32 5.99 -0.44 2.05
N THR A 33 5.90 -1.28 3.09
CA THR A 33 5.19 -0.94 4.33
C THR A 33 5.86 0.24 5.03
N THR A 34 7.18 0.24 5.12
CA THR A 34 7.95 1.35 5.69
C THR A 34 7.73 2.64 4.89
N LYS A 35 7.72 2.55 3.54
CA LYS A 35 7.47 3.69 2.66
C LYS A 35 6.05 4.23 2.82
N LEU A 36 5.04 3.36 2.88
CA LEU A 36 3.64 3.73 3.09
C LEU A 36 3.49 4.60 4.34
N PHE A 37 4.07 4.18 5.47
CA PHE A 37 3.96 4.92 6.72
C PHE A 37 4.75 6.23 6.73
N ALA A 38 5.91 6.27 6.07
CA ALA A 38 6.65 7.51 5.87
C ALA A 38 5.83 8.54 5.05
N ASP A 39 5.21 8.10 3.96
CA ASP A 39 4.39 8.95 3.09
C ASP A 39 3.07 9.36 3.79
N ALA A 40 2.46 8.47 4.56
CA ALA A 40 1.26 8.76 5.35
C ALA A 40 1.53 9.87 6.37
N ARG A 41 2.64 9.75 7.11
CA ARG A 41 3.07 10.76 8.08
C ARG A 41 3.33 12.11 7.42
N ALA A 42 3.96 12.12 6.23
CA ALA A 42 4.16 13.34 5.45
C ALA A 42 2.83 13.97 4.99
N ALA A 43 1.80 13.15 4.77
CA ALA A 43 0.44 13.59 4.44
C ALA A 43 -0.42 13.94 5.68
N GLY A 44 0.12 13.84 6.89
CA GLY A 44 -0.61 14.12 8.13
C GLY A 44 -1.69 13.07 8.45
N ILE A 45 -1.40 11.81 8.12
CA ILE A 45 -2.23 10.64 8.43
C ILE A 45 -1.43 9.75 9.38
N ALA A 46 -2.04 9.38 10.51
CA ALA A 46 -1.42 8.48 11.47
C ALA A 46 -1.41 7.04 10.92
N GLU A 47 -0.44 6.23 11.35
CA GLU A 47 -0.33 4.83 10.93
C GLU A 47 -1.53 4.04 11.44
N GLU A 48 -2.00 4.37 12.64
CA GLU A 48 -3.17 3.79 13.28
C GLU A 48 -4.46 4.09 12.50
N GLU A 49 -4.60 5.28 11.89
CA GLU A 49 -5.76 5.60 11.03
C GLU A 49 -5.82 4.69 9.80
N ILE A 50 -4.67 4.22 9.32
CA ILE A 50 -4.60 3.26 8.22
C ILE A 50 -4.95 1.88 8.77
N GLU A 51 -4.24 1.41 9.80
CA GLU A 51 -4.40 0.05 10.31
C GLU A 51 -5.77 -0.22 10.94
N GLU A 52 -6.44 0.78 11.50
CA GLU A 52 -7.82 0.66 11.97
C GLU A 52 -8.78 0.28 10.83
N GLU A 53 -8.58 0.84 9.64
CA GLU A 53 -9.50 0.69 8.50
C GLU A 53 -9.12 -0.47 7.57
N VAL A 54 -7.81 -0.69 7.35
CA VAL A 54 -7.32 -1.74 6.44
C VAL A 54 -6.82 -3.00 7.15
N GLY A 55 -6.73 -2.99 8.48
CA GLY A 55 -6.10 -4.06 9.24
C GLY A 55 -4.57 -3.98 9.13
N SER A 56 -3.91 -5.10 8.80
CA SER A 56 -2.47 -5.07 8.62
C SER A 56 -2.09 -4.46 7.27
N ALA A 57 -1.47 -3.28 7.29
CA ALA A 57 -0.94 -2.65 6.09
C ALA A 57 0.04 -3.56 5.33
N TYR A 58 0.82 -4.37 6.05
CA TYR A 58 1.73 -5.36 5.46
C TYR A 58 0.97 -6.43 4.66
N GLU A 59 -0.06 -7.04 5.26
CA GLU A 59 -0.87 -8.08 4.59
C GLU A 59 -1.62 -7.50 3.39
N ALA A 60 -2.20 -6.31 3.54
CA ALA A 60 -2.91 -5.64 2.45
C ALA A 60 -1.98 -5.29 1.27
N ILE A 61 -0.73 -4.88 1.53
CA ILE A 61 0.29 -4.67 0.47
C ILE A 61 0.66 -6.02 -0.18
N LEU A 62 0.85 -7.08 0.60
CA LEU A 62 1.16 -8.41 0.07
C LEU A 62 0.04 -8.91 -0.85
N GLU A 63 -1.22 -8.79 -0.41
CA GLU A 63 -2.39 -9.16 -1.21
C GLU A 63 -2.46 -8.34 -2.50
N ALA A 64 -2.20 -7.03 -2.44
CA ALA A 64 -2.16 -6.18 -3.62
C ALA A 64 -1.08 -6.65 -4.62
N ILE A 65 0.12 -7.01 -4.14
CA ILE A 65 1.19 -7.54 -5.00
C ILE A 65 0.79 -8.89 -5.61
N VAL A 66 0.25 -9.82 -4.82
CA VAL A 66 -0.16 -11.15 -5.31
C VAL A 66 -1.31 -11.03 -6.32
N GLY A 67 -2.30 -10.16 -6.04
CA GLY A 67 -3.44 -9.90 -6.93
C GLY A 67 -3.03 -9.20 -8.23
N SER A 68 -2.10 -8.25 -8.18
CA SER A 68 -1.57 -7.58 -9.39
C SER A 68 -0.90 -8.56 -10.35
N LYS A 69 -0.17 -9.56 -9.83
CA LYS A 69 0.49 -10.59 -10.64
C LYS A 69 -0.50 -11.52 -11.36
N HIS A 70 -1.69 -11.74 -10.81
CA HIS A 70 -2.75 -12.53 -11.46
C HIS A 70 -3.49 -11.77 -12.57
N SER A 71 -3.24 -10.46 -12.72
CA SER A 71 -3.85 -9.64 -13.79
C SER A 71 -3.15 -9.83 -15.16
N GLY A 72 -2.08 -10.62 -15.19
CA GLY A 72 -1.25 -10.91 -16.36
C GLY A 72 -1.66 -12.14 -17.21
N LYS A 73 -2.95 -12.25 -17.58
CA LYS A 73 -3.54 -12.97 -18.75
C LYS A 73 -3.44 -14.51 -18.88
N PRO A 74 -4.28 -15.18 -19.74
CA PRO A 74 -5.19 -14.67 -20.78
C PRO A 74 -6.66 -14.44 -20.36
#